data_AF-A0A970X0J1-F1
#
_entry.id   AF-A0A970X0J1-F1
#
_cell.length_a   1.000
_cell.length_b   1.000
_cell.length_c   1.000
_cell.angle_alpha   90.00
_cell.angle_beta   90.00
_cell.angle_gamma   90.00
#
_symmetry.space_group_name_H-M   'P 1'
#
loop_
_entity.id
_entity.type
_entity.pdbx_description
1 polymer ?
#
loop_
_entity_poly.entity_id
_entity_poly.type
_entity_poly.pdbx_seq_one_letter_code
_entity_poly.pdbx_strand_id
1 'polypeptide(L)'
;MKQCAGLLLLLVAALQPLPATAIDQADDLAWNVIRERLFNGENTKAYRFEDDIRMQVNGAETQQDSAVFVKLVDELDQLLETVDVTLVDKDANFTLNVSHHQEGMSTGTMHVTSGYRMMSATLNLGFPGSYADDLSLKHLYYHAIRELTVLYTPKNGTSYYGGIFDASKADESNFTDTDKAILRLLYSADFYKNLRAVTVATRGAPYYLEMRYKKQITTMLYAFKALLLLFGFLFFLSRESKRKPNPNLFQYLKQRVLILLLLPFFFIFIRTSGVISFLSVGSLLALYAGQAGLIILCGVLVLVLQYYVEPLFLKRITPFWAKQVFVFLSTSLATMLVPTVFFALLRLLFDSSSPLRINPLSFWSQSSTLVLLIV
;
A
#
# COMPACT_ATOMS: atom_id res chain seq x y z
N MET A 1 -17.19 23.13 18.75
CA MET A 1 -17.33 22.45 17.44
C MET A 1 -16.74 23.23 16.26
N LYS A 2 -16.82 24.57 16.20
CA LYS A 2 -16.18 25.35 15.12
C LYS A 2 -14.64 25.33 15.14
N GLN A 3 -14.03 25.20 16.31
CA GLN A 3 -12.57 25.12 16.48
C GLN A 3 -11.95 23.80 15.99
N CYS A 4 -12.69 22.68 16.03
CA CYS A 4 -12.19 21.40 15.49
C CYS A 4 -12.17 21.39 13.95
N ALA A 5 -13.11 22.08 13.31
CA ALA A 5 -13.17 22.17 11.85
C ALA A 5 -12.04 23.05 11.27
N GLY A 6 -11.67 24.13 11.98
CA GLY A 6 -10.54 24.98 11.62
C GLY A 6 -9.19 24.25 11.72
N LEU A 7 -9.01 23.41 12.73
CA LEU A 7 -7.80 22.58 12.91
C LEU A 7 -7.68 21.50 11.82
N LEU A 8 -8.81 20.95 11.36
CA LEU A 8 -8.85 19.98 10.26
C LEU A 8 -8.59 20.64 8.89
N LEU A 9 -9.09 21.85 8.67
CA LEU A 9 -8.79 22.65 7.48
C LEU A 9 -7.32 23.11 7.43
N LEU A 10 -6.72 23.44 8.58
CA LEU A 10 -5.28 23.76 8.69
C LEU A 10 -4.40 22.53 8.42
N LEU A 11 -4.80 21.34 8.87
CA LEU A 11 -4.12 20.08 8.56
C LEU A 11 -4.22 19.70 7.08
N VAL A 12 -5.33 20.03 6.42
CA VAL A 12 -5.55 19.82 4.97
C VAL A 12 -4.83 20.88 4.13
N ALA A 13 -4.73 22.13 4.61
CA ALA A 13 -3.99 23.20 3.93
C ALA A 13 -2.47 23.02 4.03
N ALA A 14 -1.96 22.44 5.12
CA ALA A 14 -0.55 22.08 5.26
C ALA A 14 -0.09 20.91 4.35
N LEU A 15 -1.01 20.29 3.61
CA LEU A 15 -0.76 19.19 2.68
C LEU A 15 -0.68 19.61 1.21
N GLN A 16 -0.69 20.92 0.89
CA GLN A 16 -0.52 21.35 -0.49
C GLN A 16 0.95 21.22 -0.92
N PRO A 17 1.24 20.57 -2.07
CA PRO A 17 2.60 20.52 -2.60
C PRO A 17 3.01 21.92 -3.06
N LEU A 18 4.16 22.39 -2.58
CA LEU A 18 4.85 23.55 -3.13
C LEU A 18 5.39 23.18 -4.52
N PRO A 19 5.41 24.13 -5.48
CA PRO A 19 5.98 23.85 -6.79
C PRO A 19 7.48 23.56 -6.64
N ALA A 20 7.92 22.45 -7.24
CA ALA A 20 9.31 22.05 -7.25
C ALA A 20 10.14 23.04 -8.08
N THR A 21 11.14 23.66 -7.44
CA THR A 21 12.24 24.33 -8.12
C THR A 21 13.02 23.35 -8.98
N ALA A 22 13.54 23.83 -10.11
CA ALA A 22 14.28 23.07 -11.11
C ALA A 22 15.34 22.14 -10.49
N ILE A 23 15.05 20.85 -10.50
CA ILE A 23 16.01 19.76 -10.27
C ILE A 23 16.63 19.44 -11.64
N ASP A 24 17.90 19.05 -11.67
CA ASP A 24 18.50 18.46 -12.87
C ASP A 24 17.60 17.31 -13.37
N GLN A 25 17.36 17.23 -14.68
CA GLN A 25 16.45 16.23 -15.25
C GLN A 25 16.90 14.81 -14.90
N ALA A 26 18.23 14.57 -14.87
CA ALA A 26 18.79 13.27 -14.50
C ALA A 26 18.50 12.92 -13.03
N ASP A 27 18.60 13.89 -12.12
CA ASP A 27 18.33 13.68 -10.70
C ASP A 27 16.84 13.49 -10.41
N ASP A 28 15.94 14.22 -11.10
CA ASP A 28 14.50 14.00 -10.91
C ASP A 28 14.07 12.62 -11.43
N LEU A 29 14.59 12.20 -12.58
CA LEU A 29 14.40 10.84 -13.10
C LEU A 29 14.95 9.79 -12.14
N ALA A 30 16.16 9.99 -11.60
CA ALA A 30 16.75 9.10 -10.61
C ALA A 30 15.85 8.97 -9.37
N TRP A 31 15.35 10.09 -8.83
CA TRP A 31 14.43 10.06 -7.70
C TRP A 31 13.09 9.42 -8.02
N ASN A 32 12.56 9.58 -9.23
CA ASN A 32 11.36 8.87 -9.68
C ASN A 32 11.57 7.35 -9.67
N VAL A 33 12.68 6.87 -10.23
CA VAL A 33 13.05 5.46 -10.22
C VAL A 33 13.23 4.95 -8.80
N ILE A 34 14.00 5.66 -7.97
CA ILE A 34 14.22 5.31 -6.55
C ILE A 34 12.89 5.14 -5.80
N ARG A 35 11.95 6.08 -5.95
CA ARG A 35 10.65 6.04 -5.28
C ARG A 35 9.81 4.84 -5.70
N GLU A 36 9.77 4.52 -6.99
CA GLU A 36 8.90 3.48 -7.54
C GLU A 36 9.51 2.07 -7.48
N ARG A 37 10.85 1.95 -7.50
CA ARG A 37 11.56 0.67 -7.64
C ARG A 37 12.22 0.19 -6.36
N LEU A 38 12.68 1.08 -5.47
CA LEU A 38 13.36 0.65 -4.24
C LEU A 38 12.41 0.47 -3.05
N PHE A 39 11.17 0.94 -3.18
CA PHE A 39 10.19 0.89 -2.10
C PHE A 39 8.81 0.44 -2.59
N ASN A 40 8.29 -0.63 -1.99
CA ASN A 40 6.91 -1.08 -2.18
C ASN A 40 6.02 -0.89 -0.93
N GLY A 41 6.61 -0.41 0.17
CA GLY A 41 5.97 -0.25 1.47
C GLY A 41 6.04 -1.48 2.38
N GLU A 42 6.74 -2.54 1.98
CA GLU A 42 7.01 -3.69 2.85
C GLU A 42 8.05 -3.36 3.93
N ASN A 43 9.05 -2.55 3.57
CA ASN A 43 10.18 -2.20 4.42
C ASN A 43 10.39 -0.71 4.49
N THR A 44 10.89 -0.26 5.64
CA THR A 44 11.14 1.15 5.87
C THR A 44 12.40 1.64 5.19
N LYS A 45 13.31 0.76 4.79
CA LYS A 45 14.61 1.09 4.20
C LYS A 45 14.80 0.32 2.90
N ALA A 46 15.62 0.85 2.00
CA ALA A 46 15.99 0.15 0.77
C ALA A 46 16.94 -1.00 1.14
N TYR A 47 16.78 -2.15 0.48
CA TYR A 47 17.73 -3.24 0.63
C TYR A 47 18.97 -2.94 -0.18
N ARG A 48 20.08 -2.69 0.51
CA ARG A 48 21.39 -2.43 -0.07
C ARG A 48 22.47 -2.99 0.86
N PHE A 49 23.70 -3.07 0.37
CA PHE A 49 24.85 -3.31 1.23
C PHE A 49 25.06 -2.10 2.14
N GLU A 50 25.32 -2.34 3.42
CA GLU A 50 25.71 -1.30 4.37
C GLU A 50 27.15 -1.51 4.87
N ASP A 51 27.74 -2.66 4.54
CA ASP A 51 29.15 -2.98 4.76
C ASP A 51 29.84 -3.00 3.38
N ASP A 52 31.17 -2.89 3.34
CA ASP A 52 31.94 -2.89 2.10
C ASP A 52 31.62 -4.10 1.22
N ILE A 53 31.57 -3.86 -0.09
CA ILE A 53 31.23 -4.87 -1.09
C ILE A 53 32.51 -5.60 -1.46
N ARG A 54 32.62 -6.83 -0.96
CA ARG A 54 33.70 -7.77 -1.28
C ARG A 54 33.20 -8.68 -2.40
N MET A 55 33.58 -8.34 -3.62
CA MET A 55 33.18 -9.04 -4.83
C MET A 55 34.14 -10.20 -5.11
N GLN A 56 33.60 -11.40 -5.31
CA GLN A 56 34.35 -12.55 -5.82
C GLN A 56 33.81 -12.94 -7.19
N VAL A 57 34.72 -13.17 -8.14
CA VAL A 57 34.37 -13.64 -9.48
C VAL A 57 34.90 -15.05 -9.67
N ASN A 58 34.01 -15.98 -10.00
CA ASN A 58 34.34 -17.38 -10.28
C ASN A 58 34.09 -17.68 -11.77
N GLY A 59 35.00 -18.44 -12.39
CA GLY A 59 34.86 -18.88 -13.79
C GLY A 59 35.38 -17.91 -14.85
N ALA A 60 36.17 -16.89 -14.45
CA ALA A 60 36.94 -16.08 -15.39
C ALA A 60 38.17 -16.89 -15.86
N GLU A 61 38.21 -17.25 -17.14
CA GLU A 61 39.22 -18.18 -17.68
C GLU A 61 40.40 -17.46 -18.33
N THR A 62 40.22 -16.21 -18.78
CA THR A 62 41.27 -15.46 -19.49
C THR A 62 41.66 -14.15 -18.79
N GLN A 63 42.85 -13.64 -19.11
CA GLN A 63 43.31 -12.33 -18.62
C GLN A 63 42.42 -11.17 -19.10
N GLN A 64 41.83 -11.31 -20.29
CA GLN A 64 40.90 -10.32 -20.86
C GLN A 64 39.59 -10.29 -20.08
N ASP A 65 39.08 -11.46 -19.69
CA ASP A 65 37.89 -11.57 -18.83
C ASP A 65 38.14 -10.91 -17.47
N SER A 66 39.28 -11.20 -16.84
CA SER A 66 39.67 -10.57 -15.57
C SER A 66 39.74 -9.05 -15.66
N ALA A 67 40.20 -8.49 -16.78
CA ALA A 67 40.26 -7.04 -16.98
C ALA A 67 38.86 -6.39 -17.05
N VAL A 68 37.85 -7.09 -17.60
CA VAL A 68 36.46 -6.61 -17.60
C VAL A 68 35.91 -6.50 -16.18
N PHE A 69 36.18 -7.50 -15.34
CA PHE A 69 35.71 -7.49 -13.95
C PHE A 69 36.42 -6.45 -13.09
N VAL A 70 37.74 -6.28 -13.25
CA VAL A 70 38.49 -5.21 -12.57
C VAL A 70 37.92 -3.85 -12.93
N LYS A 71 37.64 -3.60 -14.23
CA LYS A 71 37.05 -2.34 -14.67
C LYS A 71 35.65 -2.10 -14.07
N LEU A 72 34.82 -3.13 -13.99
CA LEU A 72 33.50 -3.03 -13.36
C LEU A 72 33.63 -2.67 -11.87
N VAL A 73 34.52 -3.34 -11.14
CA VAL A 73 34.79 -3.08 -9.72
C VAL A 73 35.27 -1.65 -9.53
N ASP A 74 36.26 -1.20 -10.30
CA ASP A 74 36.80 0.16 -10.24
C ASP A 74 35.71 1.22 -10.54
N GLU A 75 34.85 0.97 -11.52
CA GLU A 75 33.75 1.88 -11.85
C GLU A 75 32.70 1.94 -10.72
N LEU A 76 32.41 0.81 -10.07
CA LEU A 76 31.51 0.78 -8.92
C LEU A 76 32.14 1.48 -7.70
N ASP A 77 33.39 1.19 -7.37
CA ASP A 77 34.12 1.82 -6.26
C ASP A 77 34.13 3.35 -6.38
N GLN A 78 34.36 3.87 -7.59
CA GLN A 78 34.31 5.32 -7.85
C GLN A 78 32.90 5.94 -7.75
N LEU A 79 31.85 5.14 -7.85
CA LEU A 79 30.45 5.59 -7.80
C LEU A 79 29.86 5.54 -6.40
N LEU A 80 30.31 4.62 -5.55
CA LEU A 80 29.72 4.38 -4.24
C LEU A 80 30.49 5.14 -3.15
N GLU A 81 29.86 6.14 -2.53
CA GLU A 81 30.55 7.01 -1.56
C GLU A 81 30.66 6.42 -0.14
N THR A 82 29.75 5.51 0.23
CA THR A 82 29.62 5.02 1.62
C THR A 82 30.11 3.60 1.84
N VAL A 83 30.42 2.88 0.77
CA VAL A 83 30.92 1.50 0.81
C VAL A 83 32.04 1.38 -0.20
N ASP A 84 33.12 0.72 0.21
CA ASP A 84 34.22 0.41 -0.72
C ASP A 84 33.86 -0.85 -1.52
N VAL A 85 34.27 -0.91 -2.79
CA VAL A 85 34.07 -2.08 -3.65
C VAL A 85 35.43 -2.70 -3.97
N THR A 86 35.64 -3.92 -3.50
CA THR A 86 36.93 -4.61 -3.65
C THR A 86 36.76 -6.00 -4.24
N LEU A 87 37.73 -6.42 -5.05
CA LEU A 87 37.81 -7.78 -5.56
C LEU A 87 38.55 -8.67 -4.54
N VAL A 88 37.96 -9.81 -4.17
CA VAL A 88 38.51 -10.74 -3.17
C VAL A 88 38.48 -12.20 -3.65
N ASP A 89 39.42 -12.99 -3.15
CA ASP A 89 39.49 -14.43 -3.45
C ASP A 89 38.63 -15.28 -2.50
N LYS A 90 38.29 -14.77 -1.30
CA LYS A 90 37.53 -15.46 -0.25
C LYS A 90 36.66 -14.49 0.56
N ASP A 91 35.68 -15.03 1.28
CA ASP A 91 34.78 -14.30 2.20
C ASP A 91 33.98 -13.15 1.56
N ALA A 92 33.61 -13.34 0.30
CA ALA A 92 32.78 -12.40 -0.46
C ALA A 92 31.35 -12.32 0.08
N ASN A 93 30.79 -11.11 0.03
CA ASN A 93 29.36 -10.86 0.19
C ASN A 93 28.66 -10.62 -1.16
N PHE A 94 29.42 -10.43 -2.24
CA PHE A 94 28.89 -10.42 -3.59
C PHE A 94 29.64 -11.47 -4.43
N THR A 95 28.96 -12.53 -4.84
CA THR A 95 29.58 -13.61 -5.63
C THR A 95 29.02 -13.60 -7.04
N LEU A 96 29.90 -13.44 -8.03
CA LEU A 96 29.58 -13.51 -9.44
C LEU A 96 30.17 -14.81 -10.03
N ASN A 97 29.30 -15.74 -10.40
CA ASN A 97 29.68 -16.96 -11.09
C ASN A 97 29.41 -16.78 -12.58
N VAL A 98 30.46 -16.80 -13.41
CA VAL A 98 30.34 -16.75 -14.86
C VAL A 98 30.69 -18.10 -15.47
N SER A 99 29.95 -18.51 -16.50
CA SER A 99 30.22 -19.75 -17.24
C SER A 99 29.94 -19.60 -18.73
N HIS A 100 30.63 -20.41 -19.54
CA HIS A 100 30.32 -20.54 -20.96
C HIS A 100 29.18 -21.56 -21.18
N HIS A 101 28.08 -21.13 -21.79
CA HIS A 101 26.93 -21.96 -22.12
C HIS A 101 26.68 -22.01 -23.62
N GLN A 102 26.76 -23.21 -24.20
CA GLN A 102 26.53 -23.41 -25.65
C GLN A 102 25.07 -23.16 -26.08
N GLU A 103 24.11 -23.21 -25.16
CA GLU A 103 22.67 -23.08 -25.43
C GLU A 103 22.10 -21.67 -25.15
N GLY A 104 22.95 -20.63 -25.16
CA GLY A 104 22.53 -19.24 -25.02
C GLY A 104 22.78 -18.66 -23.63
N MET A 105 22.13 -17.53 -23.32
CA MET A 105 22.33 -16.81 -22.05
C MET A 105 21.46 -17.38 -20.93
N SER A 106 22.05 -17.59 -19.76
CA SER A 106 21.36 -18.05 -18.55
C SER A 106 21.62 -17.13 -17.39
N THR A 107 20.61 -16.85 -16.57
CA THR A 107 20.73 -15.96 -15.41
C THR A 107 20.06 -16.57 -14.19
N GLY A 108 20.73 -16.48 -13.04
CA GLY A 108 20.19 -16.97 -11.78
C GLY A 108 20.69 -16.13 -10.62
N THR A 109 19.78 -15.59 -9.82
CA THR A 109 20.12 -14.67 -8.74
C THR A 109 19.60 -15.15 -7.39
N MET A 110 20.34 -14.84 -6.34
CA MET A 110 19.96 -15.16 -4.97
C MET A 110 20.42 -14.04 -4.04
N HIS A 111 19.52 -13.60 -3.16
CA HIS A 111 19.83 -12.64 -2.11
C HIS A 111 19.64 -13.26 -0.74
N VAL A 112 20.53 -12.89 0.18
CA VAL A 112 20.34 -13.11 1.61
C VAL A 112 20.21 -11.75 2.28
N THR A 113 19.12 -11.53 2.99
CA THR A 113 18.84 -10.28 3.69
C THR A 113 18.69 -10.51 5.19
N SER A 114 19.09 -9.52 6.00
CA SER A 114 18.87 -9.50 7.45
C SER A 114 18.21 -8.18 7.83
N GLY A 115 16.95 -8.25 8.24
CA GLY A 115 16.13 -7.06 8.45
C GLY A 115 15.97 -6.28 7.13
N TYR A 116 16.62 -5.13 7.03
CA TYR A 116 16.62 -4.27 5.83
C TYR A 116 17.97 -4.24 5.09
N ARG A 117 18.95 -5.02 5.55
CA ARG A 117 20.31 -5.02 4.98
C ARG A 117 20.48 -6.19 4.02
N MET A 118 21.19 -5.97 2.93
CA MET A 118 21.68 -7.04 2.08
C MET A 118 22.94 -7.63 2.72
N MET A 119 22.91 -8.93 3.01
CA MET A 119 24.03 -9.65 3.61
C MET A 119 24.87 -10.33 2.54
N SER A 120 24.22 -10.90 1.54
CA SER A 120 24.91 -11.37 0.35
C SER A 120 24.04 -11.35 -0.90
N ALA A 121 24.71 -11.28 -2.05
CA ALA A 121 24.13 -11.49 -3.36
C ALA A 121 24.96 -12.52 -4.13
N THR A 122 24.30 -13.47 -4.78
CA THR A 122 24.94 -14.43 -5.69
C THR A 122 24.29 -14.30 -7.05
N LEU A 123 25.11 -14.01 -8.05
CA LEU A 123 24.73 -13.83 -9.43
C LEU A 123 25.41 -14.91 -10.28
N ASN A 124 24.62 -15.73 -10.96
CA ASN A 124 25.09 -16.72 -11.92
C ASN A 124 24.75 -16.24 -13.32
N LEU A 125 25.76 -16.08 -14.18
CA LEU A 125 25.61 -15.65 -15.56
C LEU A 125 26.26 -16.66 -16.51
N GLY A 126 25.50 -17.09 -17.51
CA GLY A 126 25.96 -17.93 -18.59
C GLY A 126 26.01 -17.17 -19.90
N PHE A 127 27.11 -17.27 -20.63
CA PHE A 127 27.30 -16.60 -21.92
C PHE A 127 27.72 -17.59 -23.02
N PRO A 128 27.21 -17.44 -24.26
CA PRO A 128 27.64 -18.28 -25.39
C PRO A 128 29.00 -17.86 -25.98
N GLY A 129 29.49 -16.66 -25.69
CA GLY A 129 30.71 -16.06 -26.23
C GLY A 129 31.68 -15.54 -25.17
N SER A 130 32.63 -14.69 -25.58
CA SER A 130 33.61 -14.05 -24.68
C SER A 130 32.95 -12.98 -23.82
N TYR A 131 33.29 -12.88 -22.54
CA TYR A 131 32.70 -11.87 -21.67
C TYR A 131 33.03 -10.42 -22.08
N ALA A 132 34.02 -10.22 -22.94
CA ALA A 132 34.43 -8.92 -23.47
C ALA A 132 33.62 -8.45 -24.70
N ASP A 133 32.70 -9.27 -25.23
CA ASP A 133 31.82 -8.83 -26.30
C ASP A 133 30.75 -7.85 -25.79
N ASP A 134 30.31 -6.92 -26.65
CA ASP A 134 29.38 -5.84 -26.26
C ASP A 134 28.07 -6.37 -25.64
N LEU A 135 27.56 -7.51 -26.11
CA LEU A 135 26.31 -8.10 -25.62
C LEU A 135 26.51 -8.71 -24.23
N SER A 136 27.60 -9.46 -24.06
CA SER A 136 28.00 -10.06 -22.78
C SER A 136 28.29 -8.98 -21.73
N LEU A 137 29.00 -7.92 -22.10
CA LEU A 137 29.31 -6.79 -21.22
C LEU A 137 28.03 -6.05 -20.81
N LYS A 138 27.10 -5.83 -21.74
CA LYS A 138 25.79 -5.22 -21.45
C LYS A 138 24.99 -6.05 -20.44
N HIS A 139 24.97 -7.37 -20.60
CA HIS A 139 24.30 -8.28 -19.66
C HIS A 139 24.99 -8.32 -18.30
N LEU A 140 26.32 -8.37 -18.27
CA LEU A 140 27.11 -8.32 -17.05
C LEU A 140 26.76 -7.07 -16.24
N TYR A 141 26.86 -5.89 -16.86
CA TYR A 141 26.54 -4.61 -16.21
C TYR A 141 25.07 -4.57 -15.75
N TYR A 142 24.14 -4.95 -16.63
CA TYR A 142 22.71 -4.95 -16.31
C TYR A 142 22.40 -5.79 -15.07
N HIS A 143 22.92 -7.02 -15.00
CA HIS A 143 22.65 -7.89 -13.87
C HIS A 143 23.44 -7.45 -12.64
N ALA A 144 24.76 -7.26 -12.72
CA ALA A 144 25.58 -6.94 -11.56
C ALA A 144 25.10 -5.68 -10.82
N ILE A 145 24.75 -4.62 -11.55
CA ILE A 145 24.25 -3.37 -10.96
C ILE A 145 22.89 -3.55 -10.28
N ARG A 146 21.97 -4.30 -10.90
CA ARG A 146 20.65 -4.54 -10.31
C ARG A 146 20.74 -5.35 -9.03
N GLU A 147 21.70 -6.25 -8.93
CA GLU A 147 21.90 -7.10 -7.75
C GLU A 147 22.52 -6.35 -6.56
N LEU A 148 22.95 -5.10 -6.73
CA LEU A 148 23.39 -4.23 -5.61
C LEU A 148 22.23 -3.79 -4.70
N THR A 149 20.98 -3.97 -5.14
CA THR A 149 19.80 -3.58 -4.37
C THR A 149 18.60 -4.47 -4.72
N VAL A 150 17.58 -4.53 -3.87
CA VAL A 150 16.34 -5.24 -4.22
C VAL A 150 15.40 -4.31 -4.96
N LEU A 151 15.01 -4.70 -6.18
CA LEU A 151 14.09 -3.96 -7.03
C LEU A 151 12.67 -4.54 -6.97
N TYR A 152 11.69 -3.66 -6.82
CA TYR A 152 10.27 -3.98 -6.79
C TYR A 152 9.57 -3.57 -8.08
N THR A 153 8.51 -4.30 -8.42
CA THR A 153 7.63 -3.94 -9.55
C THR A 153 6.99 -2.56 -9.32
N PRO A 154 7.02 -1.65 -10.31
CA PRO A 154 6.46 -0.31 -10.14
C PRO A 154 4.96 -0.39 -9.91
N LYS A 155 4.41 0.46 -9.03
CA LYS A 155 2.97 0.45 -8.73
C LYS A 155 2.12 0.91 -9.92
N ASN A 156 2.65 1.81 -10.73
CA ASN A 156 1.95 2.42 -11.86
C ASN A 156 2.46 1.92 -13.23
N GLY A 157 3.14 0.77 -13.27
CA GLY A 157 3.49 0.07 -14.51
C GLY A 157 4.83 0.47 -15.14
N THR A 158 5.21 1.75 -15.19
CA THR A 158 6.49 2.19 -15.82
C THR A 158 7.07 3.42 -15.14
N SER A 159 8.40 3.50 -14.99
CA SER A 159 9.07 4.75 -14.58
C SER A 159 9.51 5.64 -15.76
N TYR A 160 9.24 5.19 -17.00
CA TYR A 160 9.41 5.94 -18.26
C TYR A 160 10.86 6.34 -18.60
N TYR A 161 11.84 5.65 -18.02
CA TYR A 161 13.25 6.02 -18.10
C TYR A 161 14.08 5.01 -18.91
N GLY A 162 13.74 3.72 -18.88
CA GLY A 162 14.36 2.70 -19.75
C GLY A 162 15.82 2.34 -19.44
N GLY A 163 16.42 2.85 -18.36
CA GLY A 163 17.75 2.45 -17.88
C GLY A 163 17.76 1.08 -17.20
N ILE A 164 18.91 0.69 -16.64
CA ILE A 164 19.13 -0.63 -16.04
C ILE A 164 18.11 -0.95 -14.95
N PHE A 165 17.68 0.05 -14.17
CA PHE A 165 16.71 -0.14 -13.09
C PHE A 165 15.24 -0.24 -13.54
N ASP A 166 14.90 0.16 -14.77
CA ASP A 166 13.53 0.20 -15.30
C ASP A 166 13.28 -0.88 -16.37
N ALA A 167 14.29 -1.18 -17.19
CA ALA A 167 14.16 -2.11 -18.31
C ALA A 167 13.83 -3.55 -17.87
N SER A 168 13.15 -4.28 -18.75
CA SER A 168 12.73 -5.65 -18.50
C SER A 168 13.84 -6.67 -18.81
N LYS A 169 14.71 -6.34 -19.76
CA LYS A 169 15.80 -7.18 -20.26
C LYS A 169 17.07 -6.36 -20.47
N ALA A 170 18.23 -7.01 -20.37
CA ALA A 170 19.52 -6.37 -20.60
C ALA A 170 19.63 -5.76 -22.01
N ASP A 171 19.08 -6.41 -23.04
CA ASP A 171 19.08 -5.92 -24.43
C ASP A 171 18.40 -4.56 -24.60
N GLU A 172 17.48 -4.22 -23.71
CA GLU A 172 16.65 -3.02 -23.76
C GLU A 172 17.24 -1.85 -22.95
N SER A 173 18.35 -2.06 -22.24
CA SER A 173 18.93 -1.05 -21.32
C SER A 173 20.38 -0.73 -21.61
N ASN A 174 20.80 0.51 -21.41
CA ASN A 174 22.22 0.85 -21.35
C ASN A 174 22.57 1.35 -19.95
N PHE A 175 23.84 1.24 -19.55
CA PHE A 175 24.31 1.90 -18.33
C PHE A 175 24.51 3.39 -18.61
N THR A 176 23.57 4.22 -18.14
CA THR A 176 23.52 5.66 -18.45
C THR A 176 23.89 6.52 -17.23
N ASP A 177 24.04 7.83 -17.44
CA ASP A 177 24.36 8.77 -16.35
C ASP A 177 23.29 8.82 -15.26
N THR A 178 22.02 8.59 -15.59
CA THR A 178 20.96 8.51 -14.59
C THR A 178 21.06 7.21 -13.76
N ASP A 179 21.55 6.10 -14.31
CA ASP A 179 21.82 4.88 -13.53
C ASP A 179 22.97 5.13 -12.55
N LYS A 180 24.01 5.85 -12.99
CA LYS A 180 25.11 6.31 -12.14
C LYS A 180 24.62 7.25 -11.04
N ALA A 181 23.70 8.17 -11.36
CA ALA A 181 23.07 9.06 -10.38
C ALA A 181 22.23 8.28 -9.36
N ILE A 182 21.47 7.26 -9.79
CA ILE A 182 20.71 6.39 -8.89
C ILE A 182 21.65 5.70 -7.90
N LEU A 183 22.76 5.11 -8.37
CA LEU A 183 23.74 4.44 -7.50
C LEU A 183 24.38 5.41 -6.51
N ARG A 184 24.86 6.57 -6.99
CA ARG A 184 25.44 7.62 -6.12
C ARG A 184 24.46 8.09 -5.05
N LEU A 185 23.23 8.40 -5.45
CA LEU A 185 22.19 8.83 -4.50
C LEU A 185 21.87 7.70 -3.52
N LEU A 186 21.66 6.48 -4.02
CA LEU A 186 21.36 5.30 -3.21
C LEU A 186 22.44 5.04 -2.18
N TYR A 187 23.71 5.22 -2.51
CA TYR A 187 24.84 5.00 -1.60
C TYR A 187 25.41 6.30 -1.01
N SER A 188 24.64 7.39 -1.01
CA SER A 188 25.03 8.63 -0.32
C SER A 188 24.74 8.55 1.19
N ALA A 189 25.56 9.26 1.98
CA ALA A 189 25.40 9.30 3.44
C ALA A 189 24.05 9.91 3.88
N ASP A 190 23.57 10.92 3.14
CA ASP A 190 22.33 11.65 3.42
C ASP A 190 21.10 11.08 2.67
N PHE A 191 21.20 9.90 2.06
CA PHE A 191 20.17 9.32 1.20
C PHE A 191 18.74 9.45 1.75
N TYR A 192 18.49 8.99 2.99
CA TYR A 192 17.14 9.00 3.57
C TYR A 192 16.62 10.40 3.91
N LYS A 193 17.52 11.33 4.24
CA LYS A 193 17.19 12.73 4.51
C LYS A 193 16.78 13.42 3.22
N ASN A 194 17.54 13.22 2.15
CA ASN A 194 17.27 13.78 0.82
C ASN A 194 16.02 13.15 0.21
N LEU A 195 15.87 11.83 0.29
CA LEU A 195 14.68 11.10 -0.16
C LEU A 195 13.41 11.68 0.48
N ARG A 196 13.42 11.94 1.80
CA ARG A 196 12.29 12.55 2.50
C ARG A 196 12.02 13.96 1.98
N ALA A 197 13.05 14.81 1.95
CA ALA A 197 12.91 16.21 1.55
C ALA A 197 12.32 16.33 0.13
N VAL A 198 12.92 15.63 -0.84
CA VAL A 198 12.51 15.65 -2.25
C VAL A 198 11.12 15.06 -2.44
N THR A 199 10.83 13.90 -1.83
CA THR A 199 9.52 13.24 -1.99
C THR A 199 8.40 14.05 -1.35
N VAL A 200 8.62 14.63 -0.18
CA VAL A 200 7.63 15.48 0.49
C VAL A 200 7.36 16.74 -0.33
N ALA A 201 8.39 17.37 -0.89
CA ALA A 201 8.22 18.55 -1.72
C ALA A 201 7.44 18.25 -3.02
N THR A 202 7.73 17.14 -3.68
CA THR A 202 7.18 16.80 -5.02
C THR A 202 5.84 16.06 -4.99
N ARG A 203 5.64 15.16 -4.02
CA ARG A 203 4.46 14.27 -3.94
C ARG A 203 3.68 14.37 -2.63
N GLY A 204 4.17 15.15 -1.67
CA GLY A 204 3.56 15.34 -0.36
C GLY A 204 3.95 14.26 0.67
N ALA A 205 3.77 14.62 1.94
CA ALA A 205 4.07 13.73 3.07
C ALA A 205 3.29 12.39 3.08
N PRO A 206 2.00 12.33 2.69
CA PRO A 206 1.26 11.08 2.67
C PRO A 206 1.87 10.03 1.73
N TYR A 207 2.33 10.44 0.54
CA TYR A 207 2.97 9.55 -0.41
C TYR A 207 4.25 8.95 0.16
N TYR A 208 5.11 9.78 0.77
CA TYR A 208 6.34 9.32 1.41
C TYR A 208 6.08 8.28 2.52
N LEU A 209 5.05 8.53 3.34
CA LEU A 209 4.65 7.61 4.41
C LEU A 209 4.12 6.29 3.84
N GLU A 210 3.27 6.34 2.82
CA GLU A 210 2.77 5.15 2.15
C GLU A 210 3.89 4.36 1.45
N MET A 211 4.85 5.04 0.84
CA MET A 211 5.99 4.43 0.16
C MET A 211 6.88 3.64 1.13
N ARG A 212 7.20 4.17 2.32
CA ARG A 212 8.14 3.53 3.27
C ARG A 212 7.47 2.71 4.37
N TYR A 213 6.26 3.08 4.77
CA TYR A 213 5.64 2.57 6.00
C TYR A 213 4.28 1.91 5.75
N LYS A 214 3.93 1.53 4.51
CA LYS A 214 2.63 0.94 4.19
C LYS A 214 2.28 -0.20 5.14
N LYS A 215 3.16 -1.18 5.30
CA LYS A 215 2.92 -2.35 6.16
C LYS A 215 2.64 -1.93 7.62
N GLN A 216 3.44 -1.02 8.17
CA GLN A 216 3.29 -0.53 9.54
C GLN A 216 2.01 0.28 9.71
N ILE A 217 1.72 1.18 8.77
CA ILE A 217 0.50 1.99 8.73
C ILE A 217 -0.73 1.07 8.66
N THR A 218 -0.73 0.11 7.74
CA THR A 218 -1.81 -0.85 7.59
C THR A 218 -2.00 -1.68 8.86
N THR A 219 -0.90 -2.16 9.47
CA THR A 219 -0.96 -2.92 10.74
C THR A 219 -1.49 -2.07 11.90
N MET A 220 -0.99 -0.84 12.05
CA MET A 220 -1.46 0.11 13.06
C MET A 220 -2.95 0.45 12.85
N LEU A 221 -3.38 0.62 11.60
CA LEU A 221 -4.78 0.86 11.28
C LEU A 221 -5.65 -0.36 11.60
N TYR A 222 -5.18 -1.59 11.37
CA TYR A 222 -5.89 -2.78 11.82
C TYR A 222 -5.98 -2.88 13.34
N ALA A 223 -4.90 -2.59 14.06
CA ALA A 223 -4.90 -2.55 15.52
C ALA A 223 -5.87 -1.48 16.06
N PHE A 224 -5.85 -0.28 15.46
CA PHE A 224 -6.76 0.80 15.81
C PHE A 224 -8.23 0.44 15.47
N LYS A 225 -8.48 -0.24 14.35
CA LYS A 225 -9.82 -0.80 14.01
C LYS A 225 -10.29 -1.76 15.10
N ALA A 226 -9.44 -2.69 15.54
CA ALA A 226 -9.77 -3.65 16.58
C ALA A 226 -10.06 -2.95 17.93
N LEU A 227 -9.24 -1.97 18.31
CA LEU A 227 -9.47 -1.17 19.52
C LEU A 227 -10.78 -0.40 19.45
N LEU A 228 -11.05 0.28 18.33
CA LEU A 228 -12.31 0.99 18.16
C LEU A 228 -13.51 0.02 18.23
N LEU A 229 -13.44 -1.16 17.61
CA LEU A 229 -14.50 -2.17 17.69
C LEU A 229 -14.75 -2.60 19.15
N LEU A 230 -13.69 -2.85 19.91
CA LEU A 230 -13.77 -3.18 21.33
C LEU A 230 -14.42 -2.04 22.14
N PHE A 231 -13.98 -0.79 21.93
CA PHE A 231 -14.58 0.38 22.58
C PHE A 231 -16.04 0.58 22.18
N GLY A 232 -16.39 0.36 20.91
CA GLY A 232 -17.76 0.42 20.42
C GLY A 232 -18.65 -0.61 21.12
N PHE A 233 -18.16 -1.85 21.26
CA PHE A 233 -18.85 -2.91 21.97
C PHE A 233 -19.00 -2.64 23.48
N LEU A 234 -17.94 -2.20 24.15
CA LEU A 234 -17.99 -1.82 25.57
C LEU A 234 -18.91 -0.63 25.81
N PHE A 235 -18.86 0.37 24.93
CA PHE A 235 -19.74 1.52 24.97
C PHE A 235 -21.21 1.07 24.81
N PHE A 236 -21.48 0.16 23.86
CA PHE A 236 -22.81 -0.42 23.68
C PHE A 236 -23.31 -1.11 24.95
N LEU A 237 -22.51 -2.01 25.54
CA LEU A 237 -22.84 -2.70 26.80
C LEU A 237 -23.10 -1.72 27.96
N SER A 238 -22.29 -0.65 28.08
CA SER A 238 -22.44 0.36 29.14
C SER A 238 -23.76 1.13 29.06
N ARG A 239 -24.34 1.23 27.86
CA ARG A 239 -25.61 1.90 27.58
C ARG A 239 -26.80 0.94 27.65
N GLU A 240 -26.60 -0.33 27.32
CA GLU A 240 -27.60 -1.41 27.42
C GLU A 240 -28.18 -1.48 28.84
N SER A 241 -27.31 -1.41 29.87
CA SER A 241 -27.70 -1.49 31.28
C SER A 241 -28.55 -0.32 31.79
N LYS A 242 -28.55 0.81 31.08
CA LYS A 242 -29.29 2.04 31.45
C LYS A 242 -30.57 2.21 30.63
N ARG A 243 -30.99 1.19 29.87
CA ARG A 243 -32.18 1.28 29.02
C ARG A 243 -33.45 1.29 29.85
N LYS A 244 -34.37 2.18 29.48
CA LYS A 244 -35.74 2.16 30.03
C LYS A 244 -36.49 0.95 29.46
N PRO A 245 -37.18 0.17 30.30
CA PRO A 245 -38.12 -0.83 29.80
C PRO A 245 -39.27 -0.14 29.07
N ASN A 246 -39.66 -0.68 27.91
CA ASN A 246 -40.72 -0.15 27.02
C ASN A 246 -40.53 1.33 26.59
N PRO A 247 -39.44 1.66 25.87
CA PRO A 247 -39.26 3.00 25.34
C PRO A 247 -40.33 3.31 24.28
N ASN A 248 -40.76 4.58 24.18
CA ASN A 248 -41.52 5.02 23.01
C ASN A 248 -40.61 5.06 21.76
N LEU A 249 -41.19 5.09 20.55
CA LEU A 249 -40.43 5.03 19.28
C LEU A 249 -39.27 6.03 19.23
N PHE A 250 -39.50 7.27 19.66
CA PHE A 250 -38.46 8.30 19.67
C PHE A 250 -37.33 7.97 20.66
N GLN A 251 -37.64 7.45 21.85
CA GLN A 251 -36.64 6.99 22.79
C GLN A 251 -35.91 5.74 22.30
N TYR A 252 -36.60 4.82 21.62
CA TYR A 252 -36.02 3.63 21.00
C TYR A 252 -35.01 4.01 19.90
N LEU A 253 -35.43 4.90 18.98
CA LEU A 253 -34.55 5.46 17.95
C LEU A 253 -33.38 6.21 18.59
N LYS A 254 -33.61 7.09 19.57
CA LYS A 254 -32.53 7.82 20.26
C LYS A 254 -31.52 6.88 20.95
N GLN A 255 -32.00 5.76 21.51
CA GLN A 255 -31.15 4.76 22.15
C GLN A 255 -30.30 3.97 21.13
N ARG A 256 -30.85 3.71 19.93
CA ARG A 256 -30.19 2.89 18.90
C ARG A 256 -29.52 3.69 17.77
N VAL A 257 -29.81 4.99 17.61
CA VAL A 257 -29.19 5.89 16.62
C VAL A 257 -27.68 5.99 16.78
N LEU A 258 -27.19 5.88 18.03
CA LEU A 258 -25.75 5.98 18.26
C LEU A 258 -25.00 4.74 17.72
N ILE A 259 -25.64 3.57 17.75
CA ILE A 259 -25.15 2.35 17.09
C ILE A 259 -25.13 2.59 15.57
N LEU A 260 -26.18 3.22 15.06
CA LEU A 260 -26.40 3.52 13.66
C LEU A 260 -25.45 4.58 13.07
N LEU A 261 -24.90 5.45 13.91
CA LEU A 261 -23.86 6.42 13.54
C LEU A 261 -22.46 5.83 13.65
N LEU A 262 -22.23 4.96 14.64
CA LEU A 262 -20.96 4.28 14.82
C LEU A 262 -20.70 3.25 13.72
N LEU A 263 -21.70 2.44 13.34
CA LEU A 263 -21.55 1.36 12.35
C LEU A 263 -21.06 1.81 10.96
N PRO A 264 -21.63 2.85 10.31
CA PRO A 264 -21.12 3.35 9.05
C PRO A 264 -19.74 4.00 9.18
N PHE A 265 -19.45 4.65 10.32
CA PHE A 265 -18.10 5.15 10.60
C PHE A 265 -17.10 3.99 10.68
N PHE A 266 -17.43 2.93 11.40
CA PHE A 266 -16.65 1.69 11.46
C PHE A 266 -16.50 1.06 10.09
N PHE A 267 -17.57 0.93 9.31
CA PHE A 267 -17.54 0.30 8.01
C PHE A 267 -16.66 1.06 7.01
N ILE A 268 -16.82 2.38 6.91
CA ILE A 268 -15.98 3.22 6.03
C ILE A 268 -14.52 3.13 6.47
N PHE A 269 -14.28 3.20 7.77
CA PHE A 269 -12.93 3.13 8.32
C PHE A 269 -12.30 1.73 8.15
N ILE A 270 -13.09 0.65 8.30
CA ILE A 270 -12.64 -0.74 8.11
C ILE A 270 -12.34 -1.02 6.62
N ARG A 271 -13.17 -0.51 5.72
CA ARG A 271 -13.06 -0.75 4.28
C ARG A 271 -11.93 0.03 3.62
N THR A 272 -11.56 1.20 4.12
CA THR A 272 -10.35 1.88 3.64
C THR A 272 -9.14 1.03 4.02
N SER A 273 -8.47 0.48 3.00
CA SER A 273 -7.39 -0.52 3.06
C SER A 273 -6.06 0.07 3.57
N GLY A 274 -6.11 1.06 4.46
CA GLY A 274 -4.94 1.75 4.99
C GLY A 274 -4.22 2.68 4.01
N VAL A 275 -4.87 2.98 2.88
CA VAL A 275 -4.35 3.85 1.83
C VAL A 275 -4.59 5.31 2.23
N ILE A 276 -3.65 5.94 2.96
CA ILE A 276 -3.74 7.34 3.47
C ILE A 276 -4.08 8.35 2.37
N SER A 277 -3.75 8.03 1.11
CA SER A 277 -4.13 8.79 -0.08
C SER A 277 -5.66 8.94 -0.27
N PHE A 278 -6.49 8.26 0.53
CA PHE A 278 -7.93 8.57 0.65
C PHE A 278 -8.20 10.00 1.17
N LEU A 279 -7.29 10.56 1.98
CA LEU A 279 -7.42 11.92 2.54
C LEU A 279 -7.03 13.00 1.53
N SER A 280 -6.20 12.67 0.54
CA SER A 280 -5.69 13.64 -0.43
C SER A 280 -6.61 13.85 -1.63
N VAL A 281 -7.61 12.98 -1.84
CA VAL A 281 -8.51 13.04 -3.00
C VAL A 281 -9.91 13.43 -2.54
N GLY A 282 -10.25 14.71 -2.67
CA GLY A 282 -11.55 15.25 -2.23
C GLY A 282 -12.78 14.55 -2.82
N SER A 283 -12.67 13.98 -4.03
CA SER A 283 -13.76 13.22 -4.66
C SER A 283 -14.04 11.87 -3.99
N LEU A 284 -13.00 11.20 -3.45
CA LEU A 284 -13.17 9.96 -2.70
C LEU A 284 -13.88 10.22 -1.36
N LEU A 285 -13.50 11.30 -0.66
CA LEU A 285 -14.13 11.66 0.61
C LEU A 285 -15.62 11.99 0.45
N ALA A 286 -15.97 12.70 -0.64
CA ALA A 286 -17.37 12.98 -0.98
C ALA A 286 -18.17 11.70 -1.30
N LEU A 287 -17.58 10.75 -2.05
CA LEU A 287 -18.21 9.46 -2.35
C LEU A 287 -18.48 8.64 -1.08
N TYR A 288 -17.49 8.53 -0.19
CA TYR A 288 -17.66 7.79 1.07
C TYR A 288 -18.63 8.49 2.04
N ALA A 289 -18.65 9.82 2.09
CA ALA A 289 -19.63 10.57 2.87
C ALA A 289 -21.07 10.35 2.36
N GLY A 290 -21.26 10.32 1.03
CA GLY A 290 -22.53 9.99 0.41
C GLY A 290 -23.00 8.57 0.74
N GLN A 291 -22.09 7.59 0.71
CA GLN A 291 -22.37 6.22 1.14
C GLN A 291 -22.74 6.14 2.64
N ALA A 292 -22.03 6.88 3.50
CA ALA A 292 -22.33 6.96 4.93
C ALA A 292 -23.76 7.46 5.18
N GLY A 293 -24.15 8.55 4.52
CA GLY A 293 -25.47 9.15 4.66
C GLY A 293 -26.59 8.20 4.26
N LEU A 294 -26.39 7.45 3.18
CA LEU A 294 -27.38 6.48 2.70
C LEU A 294 -27.50 5.27 3.64
N ILE A 295 -26.39 4.78 4.20
CA ILE A 295 -26.40 3.73 5.23
C ILE A 295 -27.19 4.19 6.46
N ILE A 296 -26.96 5.43 6.92
CA ILE A 296 -27.67 6.00 8.07
C ILE A 296 -29.18 6.05 7.79
N LEU A 297 -29.58 6.53 6.61
CA LEU A 297 -30.99 6.62 6.24
C LEU A 297 -31.67 5.24 6.22
N CYS A 298 -31.05 4.25 5.57
CA CYS A 298 -31.57 2.89 5.51
C CYS A 298 -31.65 2.25 6.90
N GLY A 299 -30.61 2.43 7.73
CA GLY A 299 -30.60 1.88 9.07
C GLY A 299 -31.69 2.48 9.97
N VAL A 300 -31.99 3.78 9.86
CA VAL A 300 -33.12 4.39 10.60
C VAL A 300 -34.44 3.68 10.26
N LEU A 301 -34.68 3.41 8.98
CA LEU A 301 -35.87 2.69 8.52
C LEU A 301 -35.91 1.24 9.05
N VAL A 302 -34.77 0.55 9.08
CA VAL A 302 -34.64 -0.78 9.70
C VAL A 302 -35.02 -0.75 11.18
N LEU A 303 -34.53 0.25 11.94
CA LEU A 303 -34.87 0.37 13.35
C LEU A 303 -36.36 0.63 13.57
N VAL A 304 -36.99 1.45 12.73
CA VAL A 304 -38.44 1.69 12.81
C VAL A 304 -39.19 0.38 12.61
N LEU A 305 -38.82 -0.43 11.62
CA LEU A 305 -39.44 -1.74 11.40
C LEU A 305 -39.25 -2.66 12.61
N GLN A 306 -38.03 -2.74 13.15
CA GLN A 306 -37.74 -3.56 14.33
C GLN A 306 -38.53 -3.14 15.56
N TYR A 307 -38.73 -1.84 15.78
CA TYR A 307 -39.52 -1.34 16.91
C TYR A 307 -40.94 -1.91 16.93
N TYR A 308 -41.56 -2.12 15.77
CA TYR A 308 -42.90 -2.69 15.67
C TYR A 308 -42.90 -4.22 15.70
N VAL A 309 -41.88 -4.86 15.12
CA VAL A 309 -41.78 -6.33 15.05
C VAL A 309 -41.36 -6.94 16.39
N GLU A 310 -40.34 -6.40 17.05
CA GLU A 310 -39.77 -6.95 18.29
C GLU A 310 -40.84 -7.21 19.38
N PRO A 311 -41.74 -6.25 19.73
CA PRO A 311 -42.73 -6.45 20.78
C PRO A 311 -43.82 -7.48 20.45
N LEU A 312 -44.12 -7.68 19.17
CA LEU A 312 -45.17 -8.60 18.70
C LEU A 312 -44.74 -10.06 18.86
N PHE A 313 -43.46 -10.34 18.58
CA PHE A 313 -42.93 -11.70 18.53
C PHE A 313 -42.12 -12.08 19.78
N LEU A 314 -41.31 -11.18 20.34
CA LEU A 314 -40.43 -11.50 21.48
C LEU A 314 -41.20 -11.84 22.76
N LYS A 315 -42.43 -11.32 22.93
CA LYS A 315 -43.31 -11.66 24.06
C LYS A 315 -43.79 -13.11 24.01
N ARG A 316 -43.83 -13.73 22.83
CA ARG A 316 -44.33 -15.09 22.60
C ARG A 316 -43.25 -16.16 22.66
N ILE A 317 -41.98 -15.75 22.61
CA ILE A 317 -40.82 -16.66 22.68
C ILE A 317 -40.36 -16.72 24.14
N THR A 318 -40.28 -17.91 24.73
CA THR A 318 -39.83 -18.09 26.12
C THR A 318 -38.32 -18.32 26.27
N PRO A 319 -37.62 -19.14 25.46
CA PRO A 319 -36.20 -19.38 25.66
C PRO A 319 -35.36 -18.17 25.22
N PHE A 320 -34.34 -17.84 26.03
CA PHE A 320 -33.40 -16.75 25.73
C PHE A 320 -32.68 -16.95 24.38
N TRP A 321 -32.17 -18.15 24.11
CA TRP A 321 -31.48 -18.45 22.85
C TRP A 321 -32.38 -18.24 21.63
N ALA A 322 -33.66 -18.63 21.72
CA ALA A 322 -34.63 -18.45 20.63
C ALA A 322 -34.97 -16.97 20.39
N LYS A 323 -34.97 -16.14 21.45
CA LYS A 323 -35.08 -14.68 21.31
C LYS A 323 -33.89 -14.11 20.56
N GLN A 324 -32.66 -14.56 20.87
CA GLN A 324 -31.46 -14.10 20.17
C GLN A 324 -31.48 -14.50 18.70
N VAL A 325 -31.83 -15.75 18.39
CA VAL A 325 -31.99 -16.23 17.00
C VAL A 325 -33.07 -15.43 16.25
N PHE A 326 -34.19 -15.10 16.91
CA PHE A 326 -35.23 -14.27 16.30
C PHE A 326 -34.75 -12.84 16.03
N VAL A 327 -34.06 -12.21 16.98
CA VAL A 327 -33.48 -10.87 16.78
C VAL A 327 -32.47 -10.90 15.63
N PHE A 328 -31.59 -11.91 15.59
CA PHE A 328 -30.62 -12.11 14.51
C PHE A 328 -31.29 -12.21 13.13
N LEU A 329 -32.30 -13.09 13.00
CA LEU A 329 -33.00 -13.33 11.74
C LEU A 329 -33.84 -12.13 11.31
N SER A 330 -34.57 -11.50 12.24
CA SER A 330 -35.41 -10.34 11.94
C SER A 330 -34.57 -9.10 11.59
N THR A 331 -33.40 -8.93 12.21
CA THR A 331 -32.42 -7.89 11.87
C THR A 331 -31.81 -8.13 10.49
N SER A 332 -31.38 -9.36 10.21
CA SER A 332 -30.90 -9.76 8.88
C SER A 332 -31.97 -9.50 7.81
N LEU A 333 -33.19 -9.98 8.02
CA LEU A 333 -34.28 -9.81 7.06
C LEU A 333 -34.65 -8.33 6.85
N ALA A 334 -34.71 -7.53 7.92
CA ALA A 334 -35.02 -6.11 7.83
C ALA A 334 -33.94 -5.32 7.10
N THR A 335 -32.67 -5.58 7.42
CA THR A 335 -31.53 -4.97 6.71
C THR A 335 -31.46 -5.39 5.25
N MET A 336 -32.07 -6.53 4.89
CA MET A 336 -32.21 -6.94 3.50
C MET A 336 -33.39 -6.28 2.77
N LEU A 337 -34.55 -6.26 3.41
CA LEU A 337 -35.81 -5.85 2.79
C LEU A 337 -35.91 -4.33 2.66
N VAL A 338 -35.49 -3.59 3.68
CA VAL A 338 -35.62 -2.13 3.74
C VAL A 338 -34.84 -1.41 2.63
N PRO A 339 -33.54 -1.68 2.38
CA PRO A 339 -32.82 -1.06 1.27
C PRO A 339 -33.43 -1.45 -0.08
N THR A 340 -33.85 -2.71 -0.27
CA THR A 340 -34.43 -3.18 -1.53
C THR A 340 -35.70 -2.43 -1.88
N VAL A 341 -36.62 -2.29 -0.92
CA VAL A 341 -37.87 -1.55 -1.11
C VAL A 341 -37.60 -0.05 -1.27
N PHE A 342 -36.68 0.50 -0.47
CA PHE A 342 -36.30 1.91 -0.55
C PHE A 342 -35.71 2.28 -1.92
N PHE A 343 -34.79 1.46 -2.46
CA PHE A 343 -34.20 1.66 -3.79
C PHE A 343 -35.19 1.41 -4.92
N ALA A 344 -36.09 0.43 -4.78
CA ALA A 344 -37.17 0.21 -5.74
C ALA A 344 -38.10 1.43 -5.82
N LEU A 345 -38.47 2.02 -4.67
CA LEU A 345 -39.28 3.24 -4.59
C LEU A 345 -38.54 4.46 -5.15
N LEU A 346 -37.26 4.65 -4.83
CA LEU A 346 -36.43 5.71 -5.40
C LEU A 346 -36.37 5.61 -6.93
N ARG A 347 -36.22 4.40 -7.47
CA ARG A 347 -36.19 4.15 -8.92
C ARG A 347 -37.55 4.39 -9.59
N LEU A 348 -38.65 4.20 -8.87
CA LEU A 348 -40.00 4.53 -9.35
C LEU A 348 -40.28 6.04 -9.31
N LEU A 349 -39.69 6.76 -8.34
CA LEU A 349 -39.90 8.19 -8.13
C LEU A 349 -38.96 9.09 -8.92
N PHE A 350 -37.76 8.61 -9.27
CA PHE A 350 -36.76 9.35 -10.02
C PHE A 350 -36.44 8.63 -11.32
N ASP A 351 -36.72 9.29 -12.43
CA ASP A 351 -36.53 8.76 -13.77
C ASP A 351 -35.06 8.35 -14.01
N SER A 352 -34.89 7.37 -14.90
CA SER A 352 -33.68 6.60 -15.22
C SER A 352 -32.45 7.41 -15.70
N SER A 353 -32.56 8.74 -15.75
CA SER A 353 -31.55 9.69 -16.23
C SER A 353 -30.75 10.39 -15.11
N SER A 354 -31.02 10.12 -13.83
CA SER A 354 -30.24 10.74 -12.74
C SER A 354 -28.78 10.23 -12.69
N PRO A 355 -27.79 11.11 -12.40
CA PRO A 355 -26.37 10.74 -12.32
C PRO A 355 -26.05 9.82 -11.12
N LEU A 356 -27.00 9.59 -10.22
CA LEU A 356 -26.90 8.68 -9.08
C LEU A 356 -27.36 7.27 -9.51
N ARG A 357 -26.64 6.64 -10.43
CA ARG A 357 -26.83 5.20 -10.72
C ARG A 357 -26.35 4.37 -9.52
N ILE A 358 -27.20 4.22 -8.51
CA ILE A 358 -26.95 3.33 -7.38
C ILE A 358 -27.44 1.94 -7.78
N ASN A 359 -26.51 1.05 -8.16
CA ASN A 359 -26.83 -0.33 -8.46
C ASN A 359 -27.12 -1.07 -7.14
N PRO A 360 -28.34 -1.62 -6.93
CA PRO A 360 -28.66 -2.37 -5.71
C PRO A 360 -27.67 -3.52 -5.50
N LEU A 361 -27.28 -4.22 -6.56
CA LEU A 361 -26.32 -5.33 -6.49
C LEU A 361 -24.92 -4.89 -6.05
N SER A 362 -24.50 -3.66 -6.38
CA SER A 362 -23.22 -3.12 -5.88
C SER A 362 -23.33 -2.64 -4.44
N PHE A 363 -24.49 -2.14 -4.01
CA PHE A 363 -24.75 -1.88 -2.59
C PHE A 363 -24.69 -3.20 -1.81
N TRP A 364 -25.29 -4.28 -2.31
CA TRP A 364 -25.28 -5.60 -1.69
C TRP A 364 -23.92 -6.28 -1.66
N SER A 365 -23.15 -6.21 -2.76
CA SER A 365 -21.80 -6.77 -2.80
C SER A 365 -20.83 -6.03 -1.87
N GLN A 366 -21.08 -4.74 -1.63
CA GLN A 366 -20.26 -3.91 -0.74
C GLN A 366 -20.75 -3.91 0.71
N SER A 367 -22.05 -4.13 0.97
CA SER A 367 -22.69 -4.00 2.29
C SER A 367 -23.09 -5.34 2.92
N SER A 368 -22.81 -6.47 2.28
CA SER A 368 -23.01 -7.79 2.91
C SER A 368 -22.23 -7.94 4.23
N THR A 369 -21.06 -7.29 4.34
CA THR A 369 -20.28 -7.19 5.58
C THR A 369 -20.94 -6.29 6.64
N LEU A 370 -21.75 -5.30 6.24
CA LEU A 370 -22.52 -4.43 7.15
C LEU A 370 -23.70 -5.18 7.78
N VAL A 371 -24.38 -6.01 7.00
CA VAL A 371 -25.49 -6.85 7.48
C VAL A 371 -25.01 -7.79 8.60
N LEU A 372 -23.79 -8.33 8.48
CA LEU A 372 -23.14 -9.14 9.52
C LEU A 372 -22.68 -8.37 10.77
N LEU A 373 -22.59 -7.03 10.73
CA LEU A 373 -22.14 -6.18 11.84
C LEU A 373 -23.28 -5.52 12.63
N ILE A 374 -24.46 -5.39 12.01
CA ILE A 374 -25.69 -4.87 12.66
C ILE A 374 -26.37 -5.96 13.49
N VAL A 375 -26.22 -7.20 13.03
CA VAL A 375 -26.71 -8.44 13.63
C VAL A 375 -25.77 -8.91 14.73
#